data_AF-A0A7C9VDK9-F1
#
_entry.id   AF-A0A7C9VDK9-F1
#
_cell.length_a   1.000
_cell.length_b   1.000
_cell.length_c   1.000
_cell.angle_alpha   90.00
_cell.angle_beta   90.00
_cell.angle_gamma   90.00
#
_symmetry.space_group_name_H-M   'P 1'
#
loop_
_entity.id
_entity.type
_entity.pdbx_description
1 polymer ?
#
loop_
_entity_poly.entity_id
_entity_poly.type
_entity_poly.pdbx_seq_one_letter_code
_entity_poly.pdbx_strand_id
1 'polypeptide(L)'
;WANDPGVKEFFAFMKQYMPNADLNNSNYSAGYHYAQLMVAVLKACKDDFSAENIKRQAASLKDVHLPLLLPGITVNTGPDDYLPFQQLLLRRFDGKSWVGFGKVLDDQ
;
A
#
# COMPACT_ATOMS: atom_id res chain seq x y z
N TRP A 1 -15.69 0.15 -1.40
CA TRP A 1 -14.80 -0.98 -1.08
C TRP A 1 -15.26 -1.86 0.08
N ALA A 2 -16.50 -1.79 0.58
CA ALA A 2 -16.93 -2.60 1.73
C ALA A 2 -16.77 -4.13 1.51
N ASN A 3 -16.80 -4.58 0.25
CA ASN A 3 -16.60 -5.98 -0.13
C ASN A 3 -15.16 -6.33 -0.54
N ASP A 4 -14.25 -5.36 -0.56
CA ASP A 4 -12.86 -5.57 -0.96
C ASP A 4 -12.13 -6.49 0.05
N PRO A 5 -11.41 -7.54 -0.40
CA PRO A 5 -10.73 -8.47 0.49
C PRO A 5 -9.68 -7.79 1.38
N GLY A 6 -8.88 -6.85 0.85
CA GLY A 6 -7.86 -6.14 1.61
C GLY A 6 -8.48 -5.22 2.68
N VAL A 7 -9.62 -4.61 2.38
CA VAL A 7 -10.39 -3.84 3.37
C VAL A 7 -10.91 -4.73 4.49
N LYS A 8 -11.43 -5.92 4.17
CA LYS A 8 -11.88 -6.88 5.19
C LYS A 8 -10.73 -7.38 6.06
N GLU A 9 -9.58 -7.66 5.45
CA GLU A 9 -8.37 -8.09 6.17
C GLU A 9 -7.89 -7.00 7.14
N PHE A 10 -7.82 -5.75 6.69
CA PHE A 10 -7.49 -4.61 7.54
C PHE A 10 -8.44 -4.49 8.74
N PHE A 11 -9.75 -4.54 8.52
CA PHE A 11 -10.71 -4.46 9.62
C PHE A 11 -10.62 -5.64 10.59
N ALA A 12 -10.34 -6.85 10.09
CA ALA A 12 -10.09 -8.01 10.94
C ALA A 12 -8.82 -7.82 11.79
N PHE A 13 -7.73 -7.33 11.19
CA PHE A 13 -6.49 -7.00 11.89
C PHE A 13 -6.72 -5.95 12.99
N MET A 14 -7.39 -4.85 12.65
CA MET A 14 -7.67 -3.78 13.61
C MET A 14 -8.55 -4.27 14.76
N LYS A 15 -9.58 -5.07 14.48
CA LYS A 15 -10.44 -5.66 15.51
C LYS A 15 -9.66 -6.55 16.48
N GLN A 16 -8.71 -7.33 15.97
CA GLN A 16 -7.93 -8.27 16.77
C GLN A 16 -6.86 -7.56 17.62
N TYR A 17 -6.11 -6.64 17.02
CA TYR A 17 -4.90 -6.08 17.64
C TYR A 17 -5.08 -4.66 18.19
N MET A 18 -6.09 -3.93 17.73
CA MET A 18 -6.34 -2.53 18.10
C MET A 18 -7.86 -2.24 18.25
N PRO A 19 -8.59 -3.01 19.10
CA PRO A 19 -10.06 -2.96 19.15
C PRO A 19 -10.66 -1.60 19.52
N ASN A 20 -9.86 -0.71 20.13
CA ASN A 20 -10.27 0.63 20.57
C ASN A 20 -9.79 1.74 19.62
N ALA A 21 -9.19 1.41 18.48
CA ALA A 21 -8.73 2.39 17.51
C ALA A 21 -9.91 3.12 16.83
N ASP A 22 -9.74 4.41 16.56
CA ASP A 22 -10.67 5.16 15.70
C ASP A 22 -10.44 4.77 14.24
N LEU A 23 -11.32 3.93 13.70
CA LEU A 23 -11.24 3.44 12.33
C LEU A 23 -11.51 4.52 11.27
N ASN A 24 -11.94 5.73 11.66
CA ASN A 24 -12.03 6.86 10.75
C ASN A 24 -10.68 7.55 10.53
N ASN A 25 -9.69 7.29 11.39
CA ASN A 25 -8.34 7.79 11.23
C ASN A 25 -7.61 7.00 10.14
N SER A 26 -7.43 7.62 8.97
CA SER A 26 -6.78 7.01 7.80
C SER A 26 -5.31 6.62 8.03
N ASN A 27 -4.67 7.13 9.08
CA ASN A 27 -3.29 6.76 9.40
C ASN A 27 -3.18 5.28 9.79
N TYR A 28 -4.23 4.65 10.32
CA TYR A 28 -4.21 3.21 10.59
C TYR A 28 -4.13 2.39 9.29
N SER A 29 -4.94 2.74 8.29
CA SER A 29 -4.86 2.10 6.97
C SER A 29 -3.52 2.34 6.29
N ALA A 30 -2.96 3.55 6.41
CA ALA A 30 -1.64 3.87 5.85
C ALA A 30 -0.53 3.04 6.53
N GLY A 31 -0.52 2.98 7.86
CA GLY A 31 0.44 2.19 8.62
C GLY A 31 0.36 0.69 8.31
N TYR A 32 -0.85 0.13 8.25
CA TYR A 32 -1.06 -1.27 7.86
C TYR A 32 -0.52 -1.53 6.45
N HIS A 33 -0.81 -0.65 5.50
CA HIS A 33 -0.33 -0.74 4.13
C HIS A 33 1.21 -0.66 4.04
N TYR A 34 1.86 0.27 4.74
CA TYR A 34 3.33 0.36 4.80
C TYR A 34 3.97 -0.88 5.43
N ALA A 35 3.35 -1.46 6.46
CA ALA A 35 3.83 -2.69 7.06
C ALA A 35 3.76 -3.86 6.08
N GLN A 36 2.70 -3.95 5.26
CA GLN A 36 2.58 -5.00 4.24
C GLN A 36 3.66 -4.87 3.15
N LEU A 37 4.03 -3.65 2.77
CA LEU A 37 5.18 -3.43 1.88
C LEU A 37 6.49 -3.93 2.50
N MET A 38 6.72 -3.62 3.79
CA MET A 38 7.88 -4.13 4.51
C MET A 38 7.90 -5.66 4.56
N VAL A 39 6.75 -6.31 4.78
CA VAL A 39 6.63 -7.77 4.72
C VAL A 39 7.01 -8.31 3.35
N ALA A 40 6.61 -7.65 2.26
CA ALA A 40 7.00 -8.05 0.91
C ALA A 40 8.52 -7.98 0.70
N VAL A 41 9.16 -6.88 1.13
CA VAL A 41 10.61 -6.69 1.09
C VAL A 41 11.33 -7.78 1.89
N LEU A 42 10.90 -8.00 3.13
CA LEU A 42 11.51 -8.99 4.02
C LEU A 42 11.35 -10.43 3.50
N LYS A 43 10.22 -10.76 2.86
CA LYS A 43 10.06 -12.05 2.17
C LYS A 43 11.02 -12.21 1.00
N ALA A 44 11.27 -11.14 0.24
CA ALA A 44 12.22 -11.15 -0.88
C ALA A 44 13.68 -11.34 -0.40
N CYS A 45 13.99 -10.92 0.83
CA CYS A 45 15.32 -11.13 1.44
C CYS A 45 15.67 -12.60 1.67
N LYS A 46 14.68 -13.50 1.77
CA LYS A 46 14.87 -14.92 2.13
C LYS A 46 15.62 -15.06 3.45
N ASP A 47 16.86 -15.53 3.44
CA ASP A 47 17.68 -15.78 4.64
C ASP A 47 18.75 -14.70 4.90
N ASP A 48 18.88 -13.69 4.00
CA ASP A 48 19.85 -12.60 4.14
C ASP A 48 19.14 -11.30 4.54
N PHE A 49 19.09 -11.03 5.85
CA PHE A 49 18.51 -9.79 6.39
C PHE A 49 19.56 -8.69 6.62
N SER A 50 20.69 -8.73 5.90
CA SER A 50 21.66 -7.63 5.94
C SER A 50 21.02 -6.32 5.47
N ALA A 51 21.47 -5.20 6.04
CA ALA A 51 20.99 -3.88 5.64
C ALA A 51 21.21 -3.61 4.14
N GLU A 52 22.27 -4.15 3.55
CA GLU A 52 22.52 -4.06 2.11
C GLU A 52 21.49 -4.83 1.28
N ASN A 53 21.16 -6.07 1.65
CA ASN A 53 20.13 -6.83 0.92
C ASN A 53 18.75 -6.20 1.09
N ILE A 54 18.38 -5.75 2.29
CA ILE A 54 17.09 -5.07 2.51
C ILE A 54 16.95 -3.86 1.59
N LYS A 55 17.98 -2.99 1.52
CA LYS A 55 17.97 -1.84 0.60
C LYS A 55 17.88 -2.28 -0.85
N ARG A 56 18.61 -3.34 -1.24
CA ARG A 56 18.57 -3.89 -2.61
C ARG A 56 17.18 -4.40 -2.98
N GLN A 57 16.52 -5.18 -2.13
CA GLN A 57 15.16 -5.68 -2.39
C GLN A 57 14.14 -4.54 -2.42
N ALA A 58 14.26 -3.57 -1.51
CA ALA A 58 13.40 -2.39 -1.47
C ALA A 58 13.56 -1.49 -2.71
N ALA A 59 14.70 -1.54 -3.40
CA ALA A 59 15.00 -0.81 -4.64
C ALA A 59 14.83 -1.67 -5.91
N SER A 60 14.13 -2.81 -5.81
CA SER A 60 13.89 -3.74 -6.93
C SER A 60 12.42 -4.18 -7.01
N LEU A 61 11.50 -3.37 -6.48
CA LEU A 61 10.09 -3.71 -6.41
C LEU A 61 9.47 -3.53 -7.80
N LYS A 62 8.71 -4.54 -8.25
CA LYS A 62 8.03 -4.49 -9.54
C LYS A 62 6.62 -5.08 -9.42
N ASP A 63 5.63 -4.29 -9.84
CA ASP A 63 4.21 -4.63 -9.87
C ASP A 63 3.71 -5.20 -8.53
N VAL A 64 4.22 -4.67 -7.40
CA VAL A 64 3.90 -5.22 -6.08
C VAL A 64 2.50 -4.73 -5.66
N HIS A 65 1.58 -5.69 -5.56
CA HIS A 65 0.24 -5.45 -5.04
C HIS A 65 0.22 -5.49 -3.52
N LEU A 66 -0.50 -4.56 -2.92
CA LEU A 66 -0.69 -4.44 -1.48
C LEU A 66 -2.18 -4.27 -1.16
N PRO A 67 -2.63 -4.73 0.02
CA PRO A 67 -3.99 -4.46 0.45
C PRO A 67 -4.20 -2.94 0.57
N LEU A 68 -5.46 -2.52 0.39
CA LEU A 68 -5.93 -1.14 0.49
C LEU A 68 -5.44 -0.18 -0.62
N LEU A 69 -4.66 -0.66 -1.59
CA LEU A 69 -4.37 0.13 -2.78
C LEU A 69 -5.62 0.32 -3.65
N LEU A 70 -5.65 1.43 -4.37
CA LEU A 70 -6.65 1.66 -5.39
C LEU A 70 -6.47 0.63 -6.51
N PRO A 71 -7.56 0.16 -7.16
CA PRO A 71 -7.45 -0.73 -8.29
C PRO A 71 -6.54 -0.15 -9.39
N GLY A 72 -5.60 -0.96 -9.86
CA GLY A 72 -4.63 -0.55 -10.90
C GLY A 72 -3.41 0.19 -10.39
N ILE A 73 -3.26 0.39 -9.07
CA ILE A 73 -2.04 0.93 -8.46
C ILE A 73 -1.18 -0.22 -7.93
N THR A 74 0.11 -0.16 -8.21
CA THR A 74 1.15 -1.09 -7.74
C THR A 74 2.33 -0.33 -7.18
N VAL A 75 3.12 -0.99 -6.33
CA VAL A 75 4.40 -0.45 -5.88
C VAL A 75 5.50 -0.86 -6.86
N ASN A 76 6.26 0.14 -7.30
CA ASN A 76 7.42 -0.01 -8.18
C ASN A 76 8.58 0.84 -7.64
N THR A 77 9.79 0.27 -7.61
CA THR A 77 11.02 0.99 -7.28
C THR A 77 12.19 0.43 -8.09
N GLY A 78 13.19 1.27 -8.33
CA GLY A 78 14.42 0.96 -9.02
C GLY A 78 15.67 1.36 -8.23
N PRO A 79 16.86 0.96 -8.69
CA PRO A 79 18.13 1.33 -8.07
C PRO A 79 18.41 2.85 -8.12
N ASP A 80 17.71 3.57 -8.99
CA ASP A 80 17.76 5.02 -9.20
C ASP A 80 16.42 5.73 -8.97
N ASP A 81 15.35 4.98 -8.63
CA ASP A 81 14.02 5.50 -8.32
C ASP A 81 13.44 4.85 -7.05
N TYR A 82 13.46 5.61 -5.96
CA TYR A 82 13.02 5.15 -4.64
C TYR A 82 11.59 5.57 -4.29
N LEU A 83 10.82 6.11 -5.24
CA LEU A 83 9.43 6.52 -5.02
C LEU A 83 8.49 5.34 -5.28
N PRO A 84 7.91 4.70 -4.24
CA PRO A 84 7.09 3.50 -4.43
C PRO A 84 5.77 3.78 -5.18
N PHE A 85 5.31 5.03 -5.19
CA PHE A 85 4.09 5.48 -5.85
C PHE A 85 4.36 6.73 -6.69
N GLN A 86 4.35 6.57 -8.00
CA GLN A 86 4.25 7.66 -8.99
C GLN A 86 2.92 7.63 -9.76
N GLN A 87 2.03 6.76 -9.32
CA GLN A 87 0.71 6.56 -9.90
C GLN A 87 -0.34 7.31 -9.09
N LEU A 88 -1.30 7.93 -9.76
CA LEU A 88 -2.37 8.69 -9.11
C LEU A 88 -3.72 8.51 -9.80
N LEU A 89 -4.79 8.50 -8.99
CA LEU A 89 -6.17 8.47 -9.46
C LEU A 89 -6.88 9.74 -9.01
N LEU A 90 -7.45 10.46 -9.97
CA LEU A 90 -8.20 11.68 -9.69
C LEU A 90 -9.46 11.36 -8.88
N ARG A 91 -9.75 12.21 -7.90
CA ARG A 91 -10.96 12.13 -7.08
C ARG A 91 -11.71 13.45 -7.12
N ARG A 92 -13.03 13.39 -7.18
CA ARG A 92 -13.93 14.54 -7.06
C ARG A 92 -14.84 14.36 -5.85
N PHE A 93 -15.16 15.46 -5.18
CA PHE A 93 -16.17 15.45 -4.13
C PHE A 93 -17.56 15.57 -4.75
N ASP A 94 -18.47 14.64 -4.45
CA ASP A 94 -19.83 14.60 -5.01
C ASP A 94 -20.89 15.25 -4.10
N GLY A 95 -20.46 15.97 -3.06
CA GLY A 95 -21.33 16.53 -2.03
C GLY A 95 -21.51 15.62 -0.80
N LYS A 96 -21.09 14.36 -0.86
CA LYS A 96 -21.16 13.40 0.25
C LYS A 96 -19.84 12.67 0.49
N SER A 97 -19.12 12.33 -0.56
CA SER A 97 -17.89 11.54 -0.51
C SER A 97 -16.93 11.88 -1.65
N TRP A 98 -15.68 11.44 -1.51
CA TRP A 98 -14.67 11.55 -2.56
C TRP A 98 -14.73 10.32 -3.46
N VAL A 99 -15.15 10.50 -4.71
CA VAL A 99 -15.31 9.44 -5.70
C VAL A 99 -14.21 9.53 -6.76
N GLY A 100 -13.54 8.42 -7.03
CA GLY A 100 -12.51 8.32 -8.08
C GLY A 100 -13.13 8.41 -9.48
N PHE A 101 -12.39 8.99 -10.43
CA PHE A 101 -12.79 9.05 -11.84
C PHE A 101 -11.57 9.06 -12.77
N GLY A 102 -11.81 8.81 -14.06
CA GLY A 102 -10.74 8.75 -15.06
C GLY A 102 -9.95 7.45 -15.02
N LYS A 103 -8.80 7.44 -15.71
CA LYS A 103 -7.82 6.34 -15.66
C LYS A 103 -6.74 6.67 -14.63
N VAL A 104 -6.01 5.65 -14.18
CA VAL A 104 -4.76 5.85 -13.44
C VAL A 104 -3.82 6.66 -14.34
N LEU A 105 -3.26 7.73 -13.76
CA LEU A 105 -2.16 8.48 -14.35
C LEU A 105 -0.86 7.93 -13.78
N ASP A 106 0.15 7.77 -14.62
CA ASP A 106 1.43 7.17 -14.29
C ASP A 106 2.54 8.05 -14.86
N ASP A 107 3.58 8.28 -14.04
CA ASP A 107 4.74 9.12 -14.34
C ASP A 107 6.06 8.30 -14.32
N GLN A 108 5.94 6.97 -14.29
CA GLN A 108 7.07 6.03 -14.44
C GLN A 108 7.47 5.83 -15.91
#